data_AF-A0A7C3RMV8-F1
#
_entry.id   AF-A0A7C3RMV8-F1
#
_cell.length_a   1.000
_cell.length_b   1.000
_cell.length_c   1.000
_cell.angle_alpha   90.00
_cell.angle_beta   90.00
_cell.angle_gamma   90.00
#
_symmetry.space_group_name_H-M   'P 1'
#
loop_
_entity.id
_entity.type
_entity.pdbx_description
1 polymer ?
#
loop_
_entity_poly.entity_id
_entity_poly.type
_entity_poly.pdbx_seq_one_letter_code
_entity_poly.pdbx_strand_id
1 'polypeptide(L)'
;MAQCSEISLMLGPFEDGELEPHEMQEVARHLALCADCEQLLEEYRAIGRELRDLASQAPLPASEEFAMAVDARLQKLRLSWRERFALVFDGWNGQLGAAFGSMVVAASAAILTVFLMTPLTRTYFNSNRQAPTASLAQGEIKAGEQRQQLASAETPAAVSTPGNSQTIISRLESNIPSVALWSAPQDGTTVIWLPDQTGR
;
A
#
# COMPACT_ATOMS: atom_id res chain seq x y z
N MET A 1 -20.99 -0.78 11.49
CA MET A 1 -20.25 0.48 11.76
C MET A 1 -20.04 0.52 13.25
N ALA A 2 -18.81 0.74 13.72
CA ALA A 2 -18.54 0.90 15.14
C ALA A 2 -19.40 2.03 15.74
N GLN A 3 -19.81 1.84 17.00
CA GLN A 3 -20.65 2.79 17.72
C GLN A 3 -19.79 3.94 18.24
N CYS A 4 -20.35 5.16 18.37
CA CYS A 4 -19.58 6.32 18.83
C CYS A 4 -18.92 6.10 20.20
N SER A 5 -19.56 5.33 21.09
CA SER A 5 -19.00 4.96 22.39
C SER A 5 -17.72 4.13 22.27
N GLU A 6 -17.67 3.20 21.33
CA GLU A 6 -16.50 2.37 21.06
C GLU A 6 -15.37 3.20 20.44
N ILE A 7 -15.69 4.03 19.44
CA ILE A 7 -14.73 4.94 18.81
C ILE A 7 -14.14 5.94 19.81
N SER A 8 -14.97 6.47 20.72
CA SER A 8 -14.51 7.46 21.72
C SER A 8 -13.38 6.93 22.61
N LEU A 9 -13.38 5.63 22.93
CA LEU A 9 -12.32 4.99 23.72
C LEU A 9 -11.03 4.81 22.93
N MET A 10 -11.13 4.75 21.59
CA MET A 10 -9.99 4.58 20.69
C MET A 10 -9.35 5.90 20.25
N LEU A 11 -9.98 7.06 20.49
CA LEU A 11 -9.46 8.36 20.03
C LEU A 11 -8.10 8.73 20.66
N GLY A 12 -7.87 8.39 21.93
CA GLY A 12 -6.58 8.62 22.59
C GLY A 12 -5.45 7.82 21.93
N PRO A 13 -5.53 6.47 21.93
CA PRO A 13 -4.56 5.62 21.23
C PRO A 13 -4.42 5.93 19.73
N PHE A 14 -5.49 6.39 19.07
CA PHE A 14 -5.44 6.82 17.68
C PHE A 14 -4.55 8.05 17.48
N GLU A 15 -4.65 9.06 18.35
CA GLU A 15 -3.81 10.27 18.27
C GLU A 15 -2.34 9.97 18.61
N ASP A 16 -2.09 9.02 19.52
CA ASP A 16 -0.74 8.57 19.88
C ASP A 16 -0.14 7.59 18.85
N GLY A 17 -0.93 7.10 17.89
CA GLY A 17 -0.51 6.14 16.88
C GLY A 17 -0.28 4.73 17.41
N GLU A 18 -0.95 4.36 18.52
CA GLU A 18 -0.80 3.08 19.21
C GLU A 18 -1.75 1.98 18.70
N LEU A 19 -2.74 2.34 17.88
CA LEU A 19 -3.72 1.40 17.33
C LEU A 19 -3.12 0.51 16.24
N GLU A 20 -3.65 -0.72 16.12
CA GLU A 20 -3.30 -1.58 14.99
C GLU A 20 -3.79 -0.98 13.66
N PRO A 21 -3.16 -1.31 12.51
CA PRO A 21 -3.50 -0.69 11.23
C PRO A 21 -4.98 -0.80 10.84
N HIS A 22 -5.64 -1.91 11.21
CA HIS A 22 -7.04 -2.13 10.92
C HIS A 22 -7.97 -1.27 11.81
N GLU A 23 -7.60 -1.06 13.08
CA GLU A 23 -8.30 -0.19 14.02
C GLU A 23 -8.15 1.28 13.63
N MET A 24 -6.94 1.70 13.21
CA MET A 24 -6.73 3.05 12.67
C MET A 24 -7.64 3.34 11.48
N GLN A 25 -7.77 2.38 10.55
CA GLN A 25 -8.65 2.53 9.39
C GLN A 25 -10.12 2.64 9.80
N GLU A 26 -10.55 1.88 10.80
CA GLU A 26 -11.90 1.95 11.34
C GLU A 26 -12.20 3.31 11.97
N VAL A 27 -11.32 3.80 12.85
CA VAL A 27 -11.45 5.13 13.48
C VAL A 27 -11.46 6.23 12.43
N ALA A 28 -10.51 6.22 11.49
CA ALA A 28 -10.44 7.21 10.41
C ALA A 28 -11.70 7.24 9.55
N ARG A 29 -12.26 6.07 9.21
CA ARG A 29 -13.54 5.97 8.49
C ARG A 29 -14.69 6.55 9.29
N HIS A 30 -14.74 6.30 10.61
CA HIS A 30 -15.80 6.84 11.46
C HIS A 30 -15.70 8.36 11.59
N LEU A 31 -14.49 8.90 11.79
CA LEU A 31 -14.24 10.35 11.86
C LEU A 31 -14.70 11.07 10.59
N ALA A 32 -14.51 10.46 9.41
CA ALA A 32 -14.99 11.03 8.14
C ALA A 32 -16.52 11.14 8.02
N LEU A 33 -17.28 10.45 8.88
CA LEU A 33 -18.75 10.38 8.83
C LEU A 33 -19.44 10.98 10.07
N CYS A 34 -18.71 11.20 11.16
CA CYS A 34 -19.27 11.57 12.46
C CYS A 34 -18.59 12.84 13.01
N ALA A 35 -19.29 13.97 12.87
CA ALA A 35 -18.82 15.28 13.33
C ALA A 35 -18.58 15.34 14.85
N ASP A 36 -19.39 14.63 15.65
CA ASP A 36 -19.24 14.63 17.12
C ASP A 36 -17.92 13.98 17.55
N CYS A 37 -17.53 12.86 16.91
CA CYS A 37 -16.25 12.21 17.19
C CYS A 37 -15.06 13.01 16.66
N GLU A 38 -15.23 13.74 15.55
CA GLU A 38 -14.21 14.67 15.05
C GLU A 38 -13.98 15.83 16.02
N GLN A 39 -15.06 16.43 16.54
CA GLN A 39 -14.97 17.47 17.56
C GLN A 39 -14.28 16.96 18.82
N LEU A 40 -14.66 15.77 19.32
CA LEU A 40 -14.04 15.18 20.50
C LEU A 40 -12.53 14.93 20.31
N LEU A 41 -12.10 14.52 19.10
CA LEU A 41 -10.69 14.38 18.78
C LEU A 41 -9.95 15.74 18.81
N GLU A 42 -10.57 16.81 18.30
CA GLU A 42 -9.96 18.14 18.37
C GLU A 42 -9.87 18.66 19.81
N GLU A 43 -10.83 18.33 20.68
CA GLU A 43 -10.75 18.61 22.12
C GLU A 43 -9.56 17.90 22.77
N TYR A 44 -9.33 16.61 22.47
CA TYR A 44 -8.13 15.90 22.92
C TYR A 44 -6.83 16.57 22.45
N ARG A 45 -6.79 16.99 21.18
CA ARG A 45 -5.64 17.71 20.61
C ARG A 45 -5.40 19.05 21.30
N ALA A 46 -6.46 19.79 21.60
CA ALA A 46 -6.38 21.06 22.33
C ALA A 46 -5.75 20.86 23.71
N ILE A 47 -6.24 19.88 24.48
CA ILE A 47 -5.69 19.53 25.79
C ILE A 47 -4.21 19.12 25.65
N GLY A 48 -3.87 18.28 24.66
CA GLY A 48 -2.49 17.86 24.41
C GLY A 48 -1.54 19.00 24.02
N ARG A 49 -2.05 20.07 23.37
CA ARG A 49 -1.27 21.30 23.10
C ARG A 49 -1.04 22.08 24.38
N GLU A 50 -2.07 22.27 25.20
CA GLU A 50 -1.97 22.99 26.48
C GLU A 50 -1.00 22.29 27.45
N LEU A 51 -1.08 20.96 27.58
CA LEU A 51 -0.16 20.19 28.41
C LEU A 51 1.29 20.30 27.94
N ARG A 52 1.54 20.28 26.64
CA ARG A 52 2.89 20.47 26.07
C ARG A 52 3.41 21.88 26.29
N ASP A 53 2.55 22.88 26.18
CA ASP A 53 2.93 24.28 26.46
C ASP A 53 3.34 24.43 27.93
N LEU A 54 2.54 23.90 28.87
CA LEU A 54 2.89 23.87 30.29
C LEU A 54 4.20 23.11 30.56
N ALA A 55 4.41 21.97 29.90
CA ALA A 55 5.64 21.20 30.02
C ALA A 55 6.87 21.95 29.48
N SER A 56 6.69 22.82 28.48
CA SER A 56 7.78 23.64 27.93
C SER A 56 8.16 24.83 28.81
N GLN A 57 7.22 25.34 29.60
CA GLN A 57 7.45 26.45 30.54
C GLN A 57 8.13 25.99 31.83
N ALA A 58 7.94 24.72 32.20
CA ALA A 58 8.68 24.14 33.32
C ALA A 58 10.17 24.03 32.91
N PRO A 59 11.09 24.71 33.62
CA PRO A 59 12.51 24.48 33.42
C PRO A 59 12.80 23.05 33.85
N LEU A 60 12.79 22.13 32.87
CA LEU A 60 13.35 20.81 33.07
C LEU A 60 14.79 21.05 33.54
N PRO A 61 15.25 20.42 34.63
CA PRO A 61 16.66 20.35 34.93
C PRO A 61 17.29 19.44 33.87
N ALA A 62 17.39 19.94 32.64
CA ALA A 62 18.38 19.48 31.70
C ALA A 62 19.71 19.86 32.33
N SER A 63 20.21 19.01 33.24
CA SER A 63 21.61 19.07 33.57
C SER A 63 22.32 19.04 32.21
N GLU A 64 23.24 19.97 31.99
CA GLU A 64 24.06 19.96 30.77
C GLU A 64 24.66 18.56 30.54
N GLU A 65 24.90 17.83 31.65
CA GLU A 65 25.24 16.41 31.70
C GLU A 65 24.26 15.49 30.96
N PHE A 66 22.94 15.63 31.15
CA PHE A 66 21.95 14.80 30.45
C PHE A 66 21.97 15.06 28.94
N ALA A 67 22.00 16.34 28.54
CA ALA A 67 22.07 16.71 27.13
C ALA A 67 23.35 16.18 26.47
N MET A 68 24.50 16.32 27.14
CA MET A 68 25.77 15.75 26.68
C MET A 68 25.74 14.22 26.61
N ALA A 69 25.12 13.53 27.57
CA ALA A 69 25.00 12.08 27.58
C ALA A 69 24.12 11.58 26.41
N VAL A 70 23.01 12.27 26.13
CA VAL A 70 22.14 11.96 24.98
C VAL A 70 22.87 12.20 23.67
N ASP A 71 23.58 13.32 23.52
CA ASP A 71 24.33 13.61 22.28
C ASP A 71 25.47 12.60 22.07
N ALA A 72 26.24 12.28 23.12
CA ALA A 72 27.26 11.24 23.06
C ALA A 72 26.69 9.87 22.68
N ARG A 73 25.45 9.55 23.11
CA ARG A 73 24.76 8.31 22.72
C ARG A 73 24.27 8.37 21.27
N LEU A 74 23.72 9.50 20.81
CA LEU A 74 23.29 9.71 19.43
C LEU A 74 24.47 9.64 18.46
N GLN A 75 25.63 10.19 18.82
CA GLN A 75 26.84 10.10 18.01
C GLN A 75 27.32 8.66 17.82
N LYS A 76 27.14 7.78 18.81
CA LYS A 76 27.43 6.34 18.67
C LYS A 76 26.45 5.61 17.77
N LEU A 77 25.19 6.06 17.73
CA LEU A 77 24.13 5.48 16.90
C LEU A 77 24.07 6.05 15.48
N ARG A 78 24.80 7.14 15.20
CA ARG A 78 24.90 7.69 13.84
C ARG A 78 25.59 6.67 12.93
N LEU A 79 24.76 5.87 12.27
CA LEU A 79 25.16 5.02 11.17
C LEU A 79 25.97 5.83 10.16
N SER A 80 27.05 5.21 9.70
CA SER A 80 27.90 5.79 8.67
C SER A 80 27.05 6.12 7.45
N TRP A 81 27.39 7.19 6.73
CA TRP A 81 26.67 7.58 5.52
C TRP A 81 26.56 6.41 4.53
N ARG A 82 27.56 5.50 4.49
CA ARG A 82 27.56 4.29 3.68
C ARG A 82 26.43 3.31 4.03
N GLU A 83 26.19 3.07 5.32
CA GLU A 83 25.08 2.21 5.77
C GLU A 83 23.72 2.83 5.45
N ARG A 84 23.62 4.17 5.51
CA ARG A 84 22.41 4.88 5.08
C ARG A 84 22.13 4.71 3.59
N PHE A 85 23.15 4.83 2.75
CA PHE A 85 23.00 4.62 1.30
C PHE A 85 22.72 3.16 0.95
N ALA A 86 23.30 2.21 1.68
CA ALA A 86 23.02 0.78 1.48
C ALA A 86 21.53 0.46 1.70
N LEU A 87 20.92 0.98 2.78
CA LEU A 87 19.49 0.77 3.06
C LEU A 87 18.56 1.38 1.99
N VAL A 88 18.93 2.54 1.44
CA VAL A 88 18.16 3.16 0.34
C VAL A 88 18.29 2.36 -0.95
N PHE A 89 19.49 1.85 -1.25
CA PHE A 89 19.74 1.04 -2.45
C PHE A 89 19.08 -0.35 -2.38
N ASP A 90 19.05 -0.98 -1.21
CA ASP A 90 18.38 -2.27 -1.01
C ASP A 90 16.87 -2.16 -1.29
N GLY A 91 16.22 -1.08 -0.85
CA GLY A 91 14.82 -0.80 -1.19
C GLY A 91 14.60 -0.57 -2.69
N TRP A 92 15.54 0.11 -3.36
CA TRP A 92 15.44 0.40 -4.79
C TRP A 92 15.61 -0.85 -5.67
N ASN A 93 16.51 -1.76 -5.30
CA ASN A 93 16.69 -3.03 -6.02
C ASN A 93 15.44 -3.93 -5.95
N GLY A 94 14.73 -3.92 -4.81
CA GLY A 94 13.50 -4.69 -4.64
C GLY A 94 12.38 -4.25 -5.59
N GLN A 95 12.21 -2.93 -5.79
CA GLN A 95 11.15 -2.39 -6.64
C GLN A 95 11.51 -2.40 -8.14
N LEU A 96 12.77 -2.13 -8.49
CA LEU A 96 13.21 -2.15 -9.89
C LEU A 96 13.34 -3.58 -10.44
N GLY A 97 13.69 -4.56 -9.61
CA GLY A 97 13.73 -5.98 -10.02
C GLY A 97 12.38 -6.50 -10.52
N ALA A 98 11.28 -6.13 -9.87
CA ALA A 98 9.93 -6.51 -10.28
C ALA A 98 9.46 -5.77 -11.55
N ALA A 99 9.83 -4.51 -11.71
CA ALA A 99 9.43 -3.69 -12.86
C ALA A 99 10.21 -4.03 -14.14
N PHE A 100 11.52 -4.30 -14.05
CA PHE A 100 12.32 -4.63 -15.25
C PHE A 100 12.17 -6.08 -15.70
N GLY A 101 11.88 -7.02 -14.78
CA GLY A 101 11.62 -8.41 -15.14
C GLY A 101 10.42 -8.58 -16.09
N SER A 102 9.40 -7.75 -15.94
CA SER A 102 8.20 -7.81 -16.80
C SER A 102 8.37 -7.12 -18.16
N MET A 103 9.21 -6.08 -18.26
CA MET A 103 9.41 -5.34 -19.52
C MET A 103 10.17 -6.15 -20.58
N VAL A 104 11.16 -6.96 -20.18
CA VAL A 104 11.98 -7.76 -21.11
C VAL A 104 11.15 -8.89 -21.75
N VAL A 105 10.22 -9.48 -20.99
CA VAL A 105 9.32 -10.53 -21.47
C VAL A 105 8.28 -9.97 -22.45
N ALA A 106 7.72 -8.78 -22.18
CA ALA A 106 6.74 -8.15 -23.07
C ALA A 106 7.35 -7.71 -24.42
N ALA A 107 8.56 -7.13 -24.39
CA ALA A 107 9.24 -6.68 -25.60
C ALA A 107 9.62 -7.84 -26.53
N SER A 108 10.10 -8.96 -25.96
CA SER A 108 10.43 -10.15 -26.74
C SER A 108 9.19 -10.81 -27.36
N ALA A 109 8.07 -10.88 -26.62
CA ALA A 109 6.80 -11.38 -27.16
C ALA A 109 6.27 -10.52 -28.32
N ALA A 110 6.33 -9.19 -28.22
CA ALA A 110 5.86 -8.28 -29.27
C ALA A 110 6.67 -8.43 -30.57
N ILE A 111 8.02 -8.51 -30.48
CA ILE A 111 8.89 -8.72 -31.64
C ILE A 111 8.58 -10.06 -32.32
N LEU A 112 8.38 -11.13 -31.53
CA LEU A 112 8.09 -12.46 -32.05
C LEU A 112 6.72 -12.53 -32.73
N THR A 113 5.72 -11.82 -32.18
CA THR A 113 4.37 -11.73 -32.75
C THR A 113 4.38 -10.97 -34.08
N VAL A 114 5.10 -9.84 -34.17
CA VAL A 114 5.27 -9.08 -35.41
C VAL A 114 5.96 -9.93 -36.48
N PHE A 115 7.02 -10.67 -36.11
CA PHE A 115 7.75 -11.53 -37.05
C PHE A 115 6.88 -12.68 -37.61
N LEU A 116 6.02 -13.29 -36.76
CA LEU A 116 5.09 -14.34 -37.17
C LEU A 116 3.90 -13.85 -38.00
N MET A 117 3.40 -12.63 -37.74
CA MET A 117 2.22 -12.07 -38.45
C MET A 117 2.55 -11.36 -39.78
N THR A 118 3.80 -10.92 -39.97
CA THR A 118 4.23 -10.24 -41.20
C THR A 118 4.03 -11.07 -42.50
N PRO A 119 4.29 -12.39 -42.56
CA PRO A 119 4.05 -13.15 -43.80
C PRO A 119 2.56 -13.32 -44.14
N LEU A 120 1.66 -13.32 -43.15
CA LEU A 120 0.23 -13.56 -43.35
C LEU A 120 -0.54 -12.30 -43.79
N THR A 121 -0.10 -11.12 -43.37
CA THR A 121 -0.74 -9.86 -43.78
C THR A 121 -0.41 -9.48 -45.23
N ARG A 122 0.75 -9.93 -45.74
CA ARG A 122 1.20 -9.65 -47.12
C ARG A 122 0.34 -10.38 -48.17
N THR A 123 -0.25 -11.52 -47.85
CA THR A 123 -1.14 -12.25 -48.76
C THR A 123 -2.55 -11.67 -48.78
N TYR A 124 -3.06 -11.16 -47.65
CA TYR A 124 -4.40 -10.58 -47.57
C TYR A 124 -4.53 -9.21 -48.26
N PHE A 125 -3.52 -8.34 -48.13
CA PHE A 125 -3.60 -6.99 -48.71
C PHE A 125 -3.40 -6.95 -50.24
N ASN A 126 -2.85 -8.00 -50.85
CA ASN A 126 -2.62 -8.02 -52.29
C ASN A 126 -3.85 -8.43 -53.10
N SER A 127 -4.91 -8.98 -52.49
CA SER A 127 -6.11 -9.40 -53.22
C SER A 127 -7.16 -8.30 -53.40
N ASN A 128 -7.08 -7.18 -52.66
CA ASN A 128 -8.18 -6.20 -52.60
C ASN A 128 -7.95 -4.89 -53.38
N ARG A 129 -7.04 -4.89 -54.37
CA ARG A 129 -6.86 -3.77 -55.32
C ARG A 129 -7.75 -3.89 -56.57
N GLN A 130 -9.03 -4.19 -56.40
CA GLN A 130 -10.04 -3.89 -57.42
C GLN A 130 -10.91 -2.75 -56.90
N ALA A 131 -10.69 -1.55 -57.43
CA ALA A 131 -11.43 -0.35 -57.09
C ALA A 131 -12.79 -0.34 -57.80
N PRO A 132 -13.94 -0.34 -57.10
CA PRO A 132 -15.18 0.10 -57.67
C PRO A 132 -15.21 1.64 -57.63
N THR A 133 -15.15 2.28 -58.80
CA THR A 133 -15.50 3.69 -58.95
C THR A 133 -17.01 3.84 -58.74
N ALA A 134 -17.43 4.18 -57.53
CA ALA A 134 -18.81 4.54 -57.23
C ALA A 134 -18.96 6.06 -57.12
N SER A 135 -19.80 6.57 -58.01
CA SER A 135 -20.30 7.94 -58.12
C SER A 135 -20.84 8.48 -56.79
N LEU A 136 -20.46 9.72 -56.47
CA LEU A 136 -21.07 10.55 -55.43
C LEU A 136 -22.54 10.78 -55.75
N ALA A 137 -23.43 10.24 -54.91
CA ALA A 137 -24.82 10.70 -54.81
C ALA A 137 -25.01 11.28 -53.40
N GLN A 138 -25.24 12.58 -53.35
CA GLN A 138 -25.69 13.31 -52.17
C GLN A 138 -26.98 12.69 -51.63
N GLY A 139 -26.98 12.39 -50.33
CA GLY A 139 -28.16 11.96 -49.58
C GLY A 139 -28.11 12.56 -48.19
N GLU A 140 -28.76 13.72 -48.03
CA GLU A 140 -29.26 14.27 -46.76
C GLU A 140 -29.97 13.20 -45.94
N ILE A 141 -29.56 12.93 -44.68
CA ILE A 141 -30.46 12.50 -43.61
C ILE A 141 -30.00 13.05 -42.24
N LYS A 142 -30.75 14.05 -41.77
CA LYS A 142 -31.40 14.24 -40.46
C LYS A 142 -30.71 13.82 -39.17
N ALA A 143 -30.65 14.82 -38.28
CA ALA A 143 -30.57 14.70 -36.84
C ALA A 143 -31.67 13.76 -36.27
N GLY A 144 -31.24 12.84 -35.41
CA GLY A 144 -32.09 11.93 -34.66
C GLY A 144 -31.26 11.19 -33.62
N GLU A 145 -31.33 11.68 -32.38
CA GLU A 145 -31.62 10.89 -31.19
C GLU A 145 -30.88 9.54 -31.03
N GLN A 146 -29.83 9.52 -30.20
CA GLN A 146 -29.36 8.27 -29.59
C GLN A 146 -29.16 8.43 -28.08
N ARG A 147 -30.23 8.09 -27.38
CA ARG A 147 -30.27 7.67 -25.98
C ARG A 147 -29.70 6.25 -25.86
N GLN A 148 -29.14 5.97 -24.68
CA GLN A 148 -28.87 4.65 -24.07
C GLN A 148 -27.67 3.82 -24.54
N GLN A 149 -26.71 3.69 -23.61
CA GLN A 149 -26.09 2.44 -23.11
C GLN A 149 -25.10 2.90 -22.00
N LEU A 150 -25.42 2.94 -20.70
CA LEU A 150 -25.77 1.82 -19.80
C LEU A 150 -24.89 0.59 -20.05
N ALA A 151 -23.61 0.72 -19.73
CA ALA A 151 -22.72 -0.40 -19.47
C ALA A 151 -22.67 -0.63 -17.95
N SER A 152 -23.39 -1.66 -17.51
CA SER A 152 -23.22 -2.28 -16.21
C SER A 152 -21.82 -2.91 -16.16
N ALA A 153 -20.95 -2.40 -15.28
CA ALA A 153 -19.73 -3.09 -14.91
C ALA A 153 -20.09 -4.12 -13.83
N GLU A 154 -20.08 -5.38 -14.24
CA GLU A 154 -20.24 -6.55 -13.39
C GLU A 154 -18.97 -6.72 -12.55
N THR A 155 -19.03 -6.31 -11.29
CA THR A 155 -17.99 -6.58 -10.29
C THR A 155 -18.12 -8.04 -9.85
N PRO A 156 -17.08 -8.90 -9.98
CA PRO A 156 -17.13 -10.22 -9.40
C PRO A 156 -17.08 -10.10 -7.87
N ALA A 157 -18.19 -10.45 -7.23
CA ALA A 157 -18.25 -10.64 -5.79
C ALA A 157 -17.39 -11.86 -5.42
N ALA A 158 -16.23 -11.61 -4.81
CA ALA A 158 -15.50 -12.64 -4.09
C ALA A 158 -16.33 -13.05 -2.87
N VAL A 159 -16.94 -14.22 -2.96
CA VAL A 159 -17.64 -14.87 -1.85
C VAL A 159 -16.58 -15.37 -0.87
N SER A 160 -16.33 -14.60 0.18
CA SER A 160 -15.57 -15.05 1.34
C SER A 160 -16.47 -15.95 2.19
N THR A 161 -16.32 -17.26 2.04
CA THR A 161 -16.97 -18.23 2.92
C THR A 161 -16.37 -18.10 4.33
N PRO A 162 -17.17 -17.89 5.39
CA PRO A 162 -16.67 -17.89 6.77
C PRO A 162 -16.43 -19.35 7.19
N GLY A 163 -15.28 -19.89 6.81
CA GLY A 163 -14.87 -21.25 7.12
C GLY A 163 -13.52 -21.24 7.83
N ASN A 164 -13.55 -21.51 9.14
CA ASN A 164 -12.44 -21.96 9.99
C ASN A 164 -11.02 -21.66 9.46
N SER A 165 -10.48 -20.50 9.83
CA SER A 165 -9.11 -20.08 9.58
C SER A 165 -8.10 -20.84 10.46
N GLN A 166 -8.12 -22.17 10.41
CA GLN A 166 -7.04 -23.01 10.92
C GLN A 166 -6.02 -23.21 9.81
N THR A 167 -4.84 -22.59 9.96
CA THR A 167 -3.69 -22.84 9.08
C THR A 167 -2.83 -23.92 9.71
N ILE A 168 -2.68 -25.08 9.05
CA ILE A 168 -1.83 -26.17 9.53
C ILE A 168 -0.37 -25.85 9.18
N ILE A 169 0.44 -25.64 10.21
CA ILE A 169 1.86 -25.33 10.09
C ILE A 169 2.61 -26.59 9.67
N SER A 170 3.06 -26.65 8.42
CA SER A 170 3.76 -27.84 7.91
C SER A 170 5.26 -27.83 8.20
N ARG A 171 5.89 -26.66 8.36
CA ARG A 171 7.34 -26.53 8.60
C ARG A 171 7.72 -25.12 9.08
N LEU A 172 8.51 -25.00 10.14
CA LEU A 172 9.21 -23.77 10.57
C LEU A 172 10.71 -23.95 10.31
N GLU A 173 11.33 -23.06 9.54
CA GLU A 173 12.78 -23.01 9.38
C GLU A 173 13.28 -21.61 9.76
N SER A 174 14.27 -21.54 10.64
CA SER A 174 15.00 -20.31 10.93
C SER A 174 16.48 -20.61 11.14
N ASN A 175 17.33 -19.77 10.54
CA ASN A 175 18.77 -19.76 10.74
C ASN A 175 19.22 -18.76 11.83
N ILE A 176 18.27 -18.09 12.51
CA ILE A 176 18.54 -17.12 13.57
C ILE A 176 17.78 -17.58 14.83
N PRO A 177 18.46 -17.79 15.97
CA PRO A 177 17.83 -18.40 17.15
C PRO A 177 16.66 -17.60 17.75
N SER A 178 16.50 -16.32 17.39
CA SER A 178 15.49 -15.40 17.94
C SER A 178 14.41 -14.95 16.96
N VAL A 179 14.42 -15.42 15.70
CA VAL A 179 13.48 -14.94 14.68
C VAL A 179 12.87 -16.12 13.94
N ALA A 180 11.54 -16.25 13.90
CA ALA A 180 10.88 -17.20 13.00
C ALA A 180 10.32 -16.41 11.81
N LEU A 181 10.75 -16.75 10.59
CA LEU A 181 10.22 -16.12 9.37
C LEU A 181 9.04 -16.95 8.85
N TRP A 182 7.86 -16.35 8.77
CA TRP A 182 6.68 -16.99 8.20
C TRP A 182 6.30 -16.29 6.89
N SER A 183 6.53 -16.97 5.77
CA SER A 183 6.02 -16.55 4.46
C SER A 183 4.76 -17.34 4.12
N ALA A 184 3.59 -16.70 4.13
CA ALA A 184 2.41 -17.29 3.51
C ALA A 184 2.54 -17.13 1.98
N PRO A 185 2.33 -18.18 1.18
CA PRO A 185 2.69 -18.18 -0.25
C PRO A 185 1.83 -17.24 -1.13
N GLN A 186 0.79 -16.60 -0.61
CA GLN A 186 -0.09 -15.75 -1.43
C GLN A 186 -0.37 -14.33 -0.88
N ASP A 187 -0.36 -14.10 0.44
CA ASP A 187 -0.91 -12.84 1.00
C ASP A 187 0.02 -12.04 1.94
N GLY A 188 1.32 -12.31 1.95
CA GLY A 188 2.30 -11.51 2.69
C GLY A 188 3.17 -12.30 3.67
N THR A 189 4.22 -11.63 4.15
CA THR A 189 5.18 -12.18 5.10
C THR A 189 4.84 -11.64 6.49
N THR A 190 4.56 -12.53 7.44
CA THR A 190 4.34 -12.18 8.84
C THR A 190 5.61 -12.53 9.60
N VAL A 191 6.16 -11.56 10.32
CA VAL A 191 7.36 -11.76 11.14
C VAL A 191 6.95 -11.94 12.60
N ILE A 192 7.27 -13.09 13.18
CA ILE A 192 7.00 -13.38 14.59
C ILE A 192 8.32 -13.31 15.36
N TRP A 193 8.41 -12.36 16.29
CA TRP A 193 9.56 -12.19 17.17
C TRP A 193 9.37 -13.05 18.42
N LEU A 194 10.34 -13.91 18.74
CA LEU A 194 10.33 -14.71 19.95
C LEU A 194 11.30 -14.09 20.97
N PRO A 195 10.87 -13.88 22.23
CA PRO A 195 11.77 -13.38 23.27
C PRO A 195 12.86 -14.42 23.55
N ASP A 196 14.09 -13.92 23.74
CA ASP A 196 15.26 -14.74 24.06
C ASP A 196 15.04 -15.44 25.42
N GLN A 197 15.00 -16.77 25.43
CA GLN A 197 14.73 -17.57 26.64
C GLN A 197 16.00 -17.88 27.46
N THR A 198 17.14 -17.26 27.16
CA THR A 198 18.43 -17.54 27.82
C THR A 198 18.58 -16.96 29.23
N GLY A 199 17.47 -16.65 29.91
CA GLY A 199 17.46 -16.25 31.33
C GLY A 199 17.04 -17.38 32.26
N ARG A 200 17.88 -18.42 32.45
CA ARG A 200 17.85 -19.31 33.62
C ARG A 200 19.25 -19.74 34.02
#